data_AF-A0A550GL97-F1
#
_entry.id   AF-A0A550GL97-F1
#
_cell.length_a   1.000
_cell.length_b   1.000
_cell.length_c   1.000
_cell.angle_alpha   90.00
_cell.angle_beta   90.00
_cell.angle_gamma   90.00
#
_symmetry.space_group_name_H-M   'P 1'
#
loop_
_entity.id
_entity.type
_entity.pdbx_description
1 polymer ?
#
loop_
_entity_poly.entity_id
_entity_poly.type
_entity_poly.pdbx_seq_one_letter_code
_entity_poly.pdbx_strand_id
1 'polypeptide(L)'
;MELLINALEMLNKYPLCDHCLGRQFALLGYNIENYERGTAIKLALVLQSNQFYSERNQQGYDTLNMLMVNGLSQVAKDTLEHLEKNVIDVSKIQNCFLCDNKFQSLENIILIILESITGYDFETFLVGIELPVEIEERNDEFKALFNVVYGESLRHEFARLIGKKIAGLTNKIPEYANPDIQIIVNPFTMKIRLQVNPLFIAGRYKKFVRTLPQSKWYCVKCRGKGCSKCNGTGKLYSESVEELVSEPLLEITDCEKTIFHASGREDIDALMLGNGRPFVIEISK
;
A
#
# COMPACT_ATOMS: atom_id res chain seq x y z
N MET A 1 -30.73 -11.44 17.15
CA MET A 1 -29.40 -10.80 17.01
C MET A 1 -28.55 -11.63 16.08
N GLU A 2 -28.78 -11.53 14.77
CA GLU A 2 -28.12 -12.38 13.76
C GLU A 2 -26.61 -12.10 13.65
N LEU A 3 -26.20 -10.82 13.77
CA LEU A 3 -24.79 -10.42 13.69
C LEU A 3 -23.91 -11.08 14.77
N LEU A 4 -24.36 -11.05 16.03
CA LEU A 4 -23.59 -11.63 17.14
C LEU A 4 -23.54 -13.16 17.05
N ILE A 5 -24.58 -13.79 16.52
CA ILE A 5 -24.60 -15.24 16.26
C ILE A 5 -23.55 -15.58 15.19
N ASN A 6 -23.54 -14.87 14.07
CA ASN A 6 -22.55 -15.09 13.00
C ASN A 6 -21.11 -14.87 13.50
N ALA A 7 -20.89 -13.82 14.29
CA ALA A 7 -19.59 -13.56 14.90
C ALA A 7 -19.17 -14.68 15.87
N LEU A 8 -20.12 -15.19 16.67
CA LEU A 8 -19.87 -16.29 17.58
C LEU A 8 -19.53 -17.58 16.83
N GLU A 9 -20.22 -17.90 15.74
CA GLU A 9 -19.92 -19.05 14.87
C GLU A 9 -18.50 -18.97 14.28
N MET A 10 -18.10 -17.78 13.80
CA MET A 10 -16.74 -17.54 13.31
C MET A 10 -15.69 -17.81 14.40
N LEU A 11 -15.91 -17.26 15.59
CA LEU A 11 -14.99 -17.38 16.72
C LEU A 11 -14.95 -18.78 17.30
N ASN A 12 -16.05 -19.53 17.28
CA ASN A 12 -16.06 -20.94 17.71
C ASN A 12 -15.14 -21.80 16.83
N LYS A 13 -15.00 -21.47 15.54
CA LYS A 13 -14.22 -22.27 14.61
C LYS A 13 -12.77 -21.80 14.47
N TYR A 14 -12.51 -20.49 14.56
CA TYR A 14 -11.19 -19.93 14.29
C TYR A 14 -10.78 -18.83 15.28
N PRO A 15 -9.49 -18.73 15.64
CA PRO A 15 -8.96 -17.59 16.37
C PRO A 15 -8.93 -16.32 15.49
N LEU A 16 -9.51 -15.21 15.95
CA LEU A 16 -9.61 -13.96 15.19
C LEU A 16 -9.27 -12.74 16.06
N CYS A 17 -8.30 -11.93 15.61
CA CYS A 17 -8.04 -10.63 16.23
C CYS A 17 -9.16 -9.61 15.94
N ASP A 18 -9.15 -8.46 16.61
CA ASP A 18 -10.22 -7.46 16.50
C ASP A 18 -10.36 -6.88 15.10
N HIS A 19 -9.25 -6.50 14.46
CA HIS A 19 -9.25 -6.11 13.05
C HIS A 19 -9.89 -7.19 12.17
N CYS A 20 -9.52 -8.44 12.43
CA CYS A 20 -9.95 -9.51 11.58
C CYS A 20 -11.43 -9.86 11.72
N LEU A 21 -11.95 -9.87 12.95
CA LEU A 21 -13.38 -10.05 13.18
C LEU A 21 -14.16 -8.84 12.66
N GLY A 22 -13.74 -7.63 13.02
CA GLY A 22 -14.43 -6.40 12.66
C GLY A 22 -14.53 -6.19 11.15
N ARG A 23 -13.48 -6.51 10.39
CA ARG A 23 -13.51 -6.37 8.93
C ARG A 23 -14.53 -7.28 8.25
N GLN A 24 -15.02 -8.35 8.89
CA GLN A 24 -16.12 -9.16 8.31
C GLN A 24 -17.46 -8.41 8.30
N PHE A 25 -17.54 -7.31 9.05
CA PHE A 25 -18.72 -6.47 9.21
C PHE A 25 -18.41 -5.01 8.82
N ALA A 26 -17.36 -4.77 8.02
CA ALA A 26 -16.82 -3.46 7.70
C ALA A 26 -17.86 -2.49 7.11
N LEU A 27 -18.80 -3.00 6.31
CA LEU A 27 -19.86 -2.20 5.67
C LEU A 27 -21.03 -1.86 6.62
N LEU A 28 -21.00 -2.32 7.88
CA LEU A 28 -22.02 -2.03 8.88
C LEU A 28 -21.56 -0.91 9.83
N GLY A 29 -22.35 0.14 9.92
CA GLY A 29 -22.01 1.34 10.69
C GLY A 29 -21.05 2.28 9.95
N TYR A 30 -21.12 3.57 10.26
CA TYR A 30 -20.35 4.62 9.58
C TYR A 30 -19.30 5.22 10.51
N ASN A 31 -18.12 5.52 9.96
CA ASN A 31 -16.99 6.15 10.68
C ASN A 31 -16.53 5.36 11.93
N ILE A 32 -16.44 4.02 11.80
CA ILE A 32 -15.96 3.12 12.85
C ILE A 32 -14.82 2.28 12.26
N GLU A 33 -13.69 2.23 12.97
CA GLU A 33 -12.55 1.41 12.59
C GLU A 33 -12.87 -0.08 12.79
N ASN A 34 -12.30 -0.96 11.96
CA ASN A 34 -12.54 -2.40 12.09
C ASN A 34 -12.01 -2.96 13.42
N TYR A 35 -10.93 -2.39 13.96
CA TYR A 35 -10.48 -2.71 15.32
C TYR A 35 -11.55 -2.43 16.37
N GLU A 36 -12.17 -1.24 16.32
CA GLU A 36 -13.23 -0.85 17.25
C GLU A 36 -14.46 -1.73 17.08
N ARG A 37 -14.85 -2.02 15.83
CA ARG A 37 -15.97 -2.90 15.51
C ARG A 37 -15.78 -4.30 16.06
N GLY A 38 -14.60 -4.91 15.84
CA GLY A 38 -14.28 -6.23 16.37
C GLY A 38 -14.26 -6.27 17.89
N THR A 39 -13.67 -5.24 18.51
CA THR A 39 -13.64 -5.08 19.97
C THR A 39 -15.04 -4.96 20.55
N ALA A 40 -15.91 -4.15 19.94
CA ALA A 40 -17.29 -3.96 20.37
C ALA A 40 -18.11 -5.24 20.27
N ILE A 41 -17.96 -6.01 19.19
CA ILE A 41 -18.62 -7.31 19.02
C ILE A 41 -18.20 -8.28 20.12
N LYS A 42 -16.89 -8.41 20.37
CA LYS A 42 -16.38 -9.30 21.42
C LYS A 42 -16.82 -8.86 22.80
N LEU A 43 -16.81 -7.56 23.08
CA LEU A 43 -17.29 -7.02 24.35
C LEU A 43 -18.77 -7.36 24.57
N ALA A 44 -19.62 -7.18 23.56
CA ALA A 44 -21.03 -7.55 23.63
C ALA A 44 -21.21 -9.05 23.92
N LEU A 45 -20.44 -9.92 23.26
CA LEU A 45 -20.44 -11.36 23.52
C LEU A 45 -19.97 -11.69 24.95
N VAL A 46 -18.94 -11.01 25.46
CA VAL A 46 -18.46 -11.20 26.84
C VAL A 46 -19.56 -10.83 27.84
N LEU A 47 -20.20 -9.67 27.67
CA LEU A 47 -21.26 -9.20 28.56
C LEU A 47 -22.44 -10.20 28.59
N GLN A 48 -22.89 -10.64 27.41
CA GLN A 48 -23.96 -11.63 27.28
C GLN A 48 -23.56 -12.98 27.93
N SER A 49 -22.32 -13.43 27.72
CA SER A 49 -21.83 -14.70 28.26
C SER A 49 -21.69 -14.66 29.78
N ASN A 50 -21.24 -13.53 30.33
CA ASN A 50 -21.16 -13.33 31.78
C ASN A 50 -22.54 -13.26 32.44
N GLN A 51 -23.54 -12.67 31.77
CA GLN A 51 -24.93 -12.72 32.21
C GLN A 51 -25.42 -14.19 32.31
N PHE A 52 -25.21 -14.98 31.26
CA PHE A 52 -25.61 -16.39 31.27
C PHE A 52 -24.87 -17.21 32.34
N TYR A 53 -23.58 -16.95 32.56
CA TYR A 53 -22.84 -17.58 33.65
C TYR A 53 -23.46 -17.27 35.02
N SER A 54 -23.84 -16.01 35.25
CA SER A 54 -24.49 -15.57 36.49
C SER A 54 -25.85 -16.26 36.73
N GLU A 55 -26.53 -16.65 35.65
CA GLU A 55 -27.77 -17.45 35.66
C GLU A 55 -27.51 -18.96 35.88
N ARG A 56 -26.27 -19.36 36.24
CA ARG A 56 -25.79 -20.74 36.40
C ARG A 56 -25.85 -21.57 35.12
N ASN A 57 -25.74 -20.92 33.96
CA ASN A 57 -25.62 -21.61 32.68
C ASN A 57 -24.14 -21.83 32.34
N GLN A 58 -23.73 -23.11 32.28
CA GLN A 58 -22.37 -23.52 31.91
C GLN A 58 -21.95 -22.99 30.53
N GLN A 59 -22.89 -22.81 29.61
CA GLN A 59 -22.61 -22.25 28.27
C GLN A 59 -22.01 -20.84 28.33
N GLY A 60 -22.31 -20.06 29.38
CA GLY A 60 -21.73 -18.75 29.60
C GLY A 60 -20.22 -18.84 29.85
N TYR A 61 -19.78 -19.79 30.67
CA TYR A 61 -18.36 -20.06 30.91
C TYR A 61 -17.65 -20.52 29.63
N ASP A 62 -18.23 -21.50 28.93
CA ASP A 62 -17.64 -22.07 27.72
C ASP A 62 -17.44 -21.00 26.64
N THR A 63 -18.41 -20.09 26.51
CA THR A 63 -18.33 -18.97 25.58
C THR A 63 -17.27 -17.95 26.00
N LEU A 64 -17.18 -17.60 27.29
CA LEU A 64 -16.10 -16.73 27.79
C LEU A 64 -14.71 -17.33 27.52
N ASN A 65 -14.54 -18.63 27.77
CA ASN A 65 -13.29 -19.33 27.51
C ASN A 65 -12.94 -19.35 26.02
N MET A 66 -13.93 -19.56 25.14
CA MET A 66 -13.76 -19.45 23.69
C MET A 66 -13.38 -18.02 23.28
N LEU A 67 -14.04 -16.99 23.81
CA LEU A 67 -13.72 -15.58 23.52
C LEU A 67 -12.31 -15.19 23.97
N MET A 68 -11.81 -15.81 25.02
CA MET A 68 -10.43 -15.63 25.44
C MET A 68 -9.46 -16.33 24.48
N VAL A 69 -9.67 -17.61 24.16
CA VAL A 69 -8.74 -18.41 23.33
C VAL A 69 -8.79 -18.04 21.85
N ASN A 70 -9.99 -18.08 21.26
CA ASN A 70 -10.19 -17.79 19.84
C ASN A 70 -10.51 -16.31 19.61
N GLY A 71 -11.28 -15.70 20.50
CA GLY A 71 -11.53 -14.26 20.41
C GLY A 71 -10.32 -13.41 20.77
N LEU A 72 -9.23 -13.98 21.32
CA LEU A 72 -8.05 -13.21 21.76
C LEU A 72 -8.46 -12.01 22.66
N SER A 73 -9.57 -12.15 23.39
CA SER A 73 -10.21 -11.06 24.13
C SER A 73 -9.60 -10.95 25.52
N GLN A 74 -8.89 -9.85 25.76
CA GLN A 74 -8.35 -9.55 27.08
C GLN A 74 -9.48 -9.39 28.12
N VAL A 75 -10.60 -8.78 27.73
CA VAL A 75 -11.75 -8.58 28.63
C VAL A 75 -12.36 -9.93 29.04
N ALA A 76 -12.43 -10.91 28.12
CA ALA A 76 -12.91 -12.25 28.45
C ALA A 76 -11.98 -12.94 29.45
N LYS A 77 -10.66 -12.81 29.25
CA LYS A 77 -9.64 -13.32 30.18
C LYS A 77 -9.83 -12.71 31.58
N ASP A 78 -9.85 -11.38 31.68
CA ASP A 78 -9.98 -10.69 32.96
C ASP A 78 -11.29 -11.05 33.68
N THR A 79 -12.38 -11.22 32.91
CA THR A 79 -13.67 -11.66 33.43
C THR A 79 -13.57 -13.07 34.02
N LEU A 80 -12.94 -14.01 33.32
CA LEU A 80 -12.74 -15.38 33.81
C LEU A 80 -11.87 -15.42 35.07
N GLU A 81 -10.77 -14.67 35.10
CA GLU A 81 -9.88 -14.58 36.28
C GLU A 81 -10.63 -14.03 37.51
N HIS A 82 -11.61 -13.15 37.30
CA HIS A 82 -12.48 -12.65 38.36
C HIS A 82 -13.50 -13.70 38.85
N LEU A 83 -14.10 -14.46 37.93
CA LEU A 83 -15.14 -15.45 38.25
C LEU A 83 -14.55 -16.70 38.92
N GLU A 84 -13.43 -17.22 38.43
CA GLU A 84 -12.76 -18.38 38.96
C GLU A 84 -11.25 -18.11 39.10
N LYS A 85 -10.69 -18.27 40.31
CA LYS A 85 -9.25 -18.12 40.60
C LYS A 85 -8.37 -19.21 39.96
N ASN A 86 -8.90 -19.95 38.99
CA ASN A 86 -8.21 -21.03 38.32
C ASN A 86 -7.19 -20.45 37.32
N VAL A 87 -6.06 -21.15 37.20
CA VAL A 87 -5.00 -20.80 36.24
C VAL A 87 -5.54 -21.01 34.84
N ILE A 88 -5.82 -19.90 34.15
CA ILE A 88 -6.16 -19.89 32.74
C ILE A 88 -4.98 -20.47 31.94
N ASP A 89 -5.24 -21.50 31.14
CA ASP A 89 -4.25 -22.10 30.26
C ASP A 89 -4.04 -21.23 29.00
N VAL A 90 -3.23 -20.18 29.15
CA VAL A 90 -2.83 -19.28 28.07
C VAL A 90 -2.06 -19.99 26.95
N SER A 91 -1.56 -21.22 27.15
CA SER A 91 -0.83 -21.95 26.11
C SER A 91 -1.71 -22.31 24.91
N LYS A 92 -3.04 -22.29 25.06
CA LYS A 92 -4.00 -22.55 23.99
C LYS A 92 -4.22 -21.38 23.04
N ILE A 93 -3.77 -20.18 23.42
CA ILE A 93 -3.95 -18.97 22.61
C ILE A 93 -3.11 -19.11 21.33
N GLN A 94 -3.78 -19.14 20.20
CA GLN A 94 -3.15 -19.23 18.88
C GLN A 94 -3.08 -17.86 18.20
N ASN A 95 -2.27 -17.77 17.15
CA ASN A 95 -2.28 -16.60 16.30
C ASN A 95 -3.62 -16.47 15.57
N CYS A 96 -4.02 -15.24 15.24
CA CYS A 96 -5.21 -15.01 14.43
C CYS A 96 -5.13 -15.80 13.12
N PHE A 97 -6.12 -16.65 12.86
CA PHE A 97 -6.21 -17.52 11.70
C PHE A 97 -6.11 -16.78 10.38
N LEU A 98 -6.57 -15.53 10.29
CA LEU A 98 -6.62 -14.79 9.02
C LEU A 98 -5.40 -13.93 8.72
N CYS A 99 -4.75 -13.39 9.75
CA CYS A 99 -3.65 -12.43 9.57
C CYS A 99 -2.37 -12.81 10.31
N ASP A 100 -2.34 -13.92 11.04
CA ASP A 100 -1.20 -14.37 11.85
C ASP A 100 -0.66 -13.26 12.79
N ASN A 101 -1.59 -12.46 13.35
CA ASN A 101 -1.30 -11.31 14.21
C ASN A 101 -0.44 -10.20 13.57
N LYS A 102 -0.34 -10.13 12.24
CA LYS A 102 0.50 -9.15 11.53
C LYS A 102 0.11 -7.69 11.76
N PHE A 103 -1.10 -7.39 12.23
CA PHE A 103 -1.46 -6.03 12.66
C PHE A 103 -0.62 -5.52 13.83
N GLN A 104 -0.04 -6.39 14.66
CA GLN A 104 0.89 -6.00 15.72
C GLN A 104 2.21 -5.45 15.18
N SER A 105 2.57 -5.79 13.94
CA SER A 105 3.80 -5.31 13.29
C SER A 105 3.61 -3.98 12.55
N LEU A 106 2.43 -3.36 12.63
CA LEU A 106 2.12 -2.12 11.90
C LEU A 106 3.12 -1.00 12.20
N GLU A 107 3.52 -0.81 13.46
CA GLU A 107 4.46 0.26 13.84
C GLU A 107 5.83 0.05 13.19
N ASN A 108 6.34 -1.18 13.22
CA ASN A 108 7.60 -1.53 12.55
C ASN A 108 7.51 -1.33 11.04
N ILE A 109 6.38 -1.70 10.41
CA ILE A 109 6.16 -1.47 8.99
C ILE A 109 6.21 0.03 8.67
N ILE A 110 5.53 0.86 9.47
CA ILE A 110 5.54 2.33 9.29
C ILE A 110 6.96 2.88 9.38
N LEU A 111 7.76 2.45 10.36
CA LEU A 111 9.14 2.93 10.51
C LEU A 111 9.99 2.65 9.26
N ILE A 112 9.92 1.43 8.71
CA ILE A 112 10.68 1.05 7.51
C ILE A 112 10.17 1.84 6.29
N ILE A 113 8.86 2.08 6.20
CA ILE A 113 8.32 2.92 5.13
C ILE A 113 8.87 4.34 5.22
N LEU A 114 8.84 4.97 6.40
CA LEU A 114 9.34 6.34 6.61
C LEU A 114 10.83 6.46 6.25
N GLU A 115 11.64 5.47 6.63
CA GLU A 115 13.04 5.41 6.24
C GLU A 115 13.19 5.31 4.71
N SER A 116 12.40 4.45 4.05
CA SER A 116 12.48 4.23 2.61
C SER A 116 12.11 5.48 1.77
N ILE A 117 11.26 6.37 2.30
CA ILE A 117 10.77 7.56 1.57
C ILE A 117 11.61 8.83 1.84
N THR A 118 12.54 8.82 2.79
CA THR A 118 13.26 10.03 3.25
C THR A 118 14.08 10.73 2.15
N GLY A 119 14.47 9.99 1.10
CA GLY A 119 15.25 10.52 -0.03
C GLY A 119 14.43 11.03 -1.22
N TYR A 120 13.10 11.08 -1.12
CA TYR A 120 12.24 11.48 -2.23
C TYR A 120 11.47 12.76 -1.92
N ASP A 121 11.38 13.64 -2.91
CA ASP A 121 10.47 14.77 -2.88
C ASP A 121 9.20 14.41 -3.66
N PHE A 122 8.05 14.43 -2.97
CA PHE A 122 6.75 14.04 -3.50
C PHE A 122 5.63 14.67 -2.66
N GLU A 123 4.46 14.90 -3.23
CA GLU A 123 3.31 15.45 -2.50
C GLU A 123 2.25 14.38 -2.23
N THR A 124 2.06 13.50 -3.21
CA THR A 124 0.99 12.50 -3.21
C THR A 124 1.53 11.09 -3.16
N PHE A 125 0.81 10.19 -2.49
CA PHE A 125 1.21 8.79 -2.39
C PHE A 125 0.03 7.83 -2.41
N LEU A 126 0.33 6.57 -2.71
CA LEU A 126 -0.62 5.47 -2.60
C LEU A 126 0.01 4.29 -1.89
N VAL A 127 -0.71 3.70 -0.93
CA VAL A 127 -0.28 2.45 -0.29
C VAL A 127 -0.93 1.27 -0.99
N GLY A 128 -0.10 0.46 -1.64
CA GLY A 128 -0.48 -0.85 -2.16
C GLY A 128 -0.10 -1.94 -1.15
N ILE A 129 -0.96 -2.94 -1.00
CA ILE A 129 -0.66 -4.12 -0.18
C ILE A 129 -0.53 -5.34 -1.08
N GLU A 130 0.57 -6.07 -0.92
CA GLU A 130 0.83 -7.35 -1.56
C GLU A 130 0.74 -8.46 -0.49
N LEU A 131 -0.11 -9.45 -0.71
CA LEU A 131 -0.32 -10.56 0.20
C LEU A 131 0.23 -11.85 -0.41
N PRO A 132 0.81 -12.77 0.39
CA PRO A 132 1.09 -14.12 -0.09
C PRO A 132 -0.20 -14.82 -0.53
N VAL A 133 -0.11 -15.64 -1.58
CA VAL A 133 -1.28 -16.32 -2.19
C VAL A 133 -2.01 -17.16 -1.16
N GLU A 134 -1.29 -17.88 -0.30
CA GLU A 134 -1.85 -18.74 0.74
C GLU A 134 -2.70 -17.94 1.74
N ILE A 135 -2.34 -16.67 1.98
CA ILE A 135 -3.10 -15.78 2.84
C ILE A 135 -4.37 -15.30 2.13
N GLU A 136 -4.29 -14.95 0.85
CA GLU A 136 -5.46 -14.53 0.07
C GLU A 136 -6.49 -15.66 -0.02
N GLU A 137 -6.06 -16.87 -0.39
CA GLU A 137 -6.93 -18.06 -0.48
C GLU A 137 -7.59 -18.36 0.87
N ARG A 138 -6.82 -18.36 1.97
CA ARG A 138 -7.34 -18.55 3.33
C ARG A 138 -8.41 -17.52 3.71
N ASN A 139 -8.28 -16.28 3.23
CA ASN A 139 -9.23 -15.22 3.50
C ASN A 139 -10.52 -15.40 2.69
N ASP A 140 -10.41 -15.82 1.43
CA ASP A 140 -11.54 -16.03 0.54
C ASP A 140 -12.34 -17.28 0.94
N GLU A 141 -11.66 -18.37 1.30
CA GLU A 141 -12.28 -19.57 1.87
C GLU A 141 -13.05 -19.26 3.14
N PHE A 142 -12.47 -18.45 4.05
CA PHE A 142 -13.14 -18.03 5.26
C PHE A 142 -14.43 -17.24 4.94
N LYS A 143 -14.36 -16.27 4.01
CA LYS A 143 -15.53 -15.48 3.62
C LYS A 143 -16.64 -16.34 3.02
N ALA A 144 -16.27 -17.30 2.17
CA ALA A 144 -17.23 -18.22 1.57
C ALA A 144 -17.87 -19.12 2.62
N LEU A 145 -17.08 -19.68 3.53
CA LEU A 145 -17.55 -20.56 4.59
C LEU A 145 -18.61 -19.92 5.49
N PHE A 146 -18.45 -18.63 5.84
CA PHE A 146 -19.37 -17.90 6.71
C PHE A 146 -20.32 -16.97 5.96
N ASN A 147 -20.41 -17.08 4.63
CA ASN A 147 -21.24 -16.23 3.77
C ASN A 147 -21.10 -14.73 4.09
N VAL A 148 -19.87 -14.24 4.19
CA VAL A 148 -19.59 -12.85 4.59
C VAL A 148 -20.02 -11.88 3.49
N VAL A 149 -21.10 -11.14 3.75
CA VAL A 149 -21.64 -10.13 2.80
C VAL A 149 -21.07 -8.73 3.04
N TYR A 150 -20.86 -8.36 4.30
CA TYR A 150 -20.50 -6.99 4.69
C TYR A 150 -19.00 -6.79 4.91
N GLY A 151 -18.18 -7.70 4.39
CA GLY A 151 -16.76 -7.77 4.70
C GLY A 151 -15.88 -6.88 3.81
N GLU A 152 -14.78 -6.40 4.39
CA GLU A 152 -13.67 -5.78 3.67
C GLU A 152 -12.54 -6.81 3.43
N SER A 153 -11.70 -6.57 2.43
CA SER A 153 -10.50 -7.39 2.18
C SER A 153 -9.41 -7.10 3.22
N LEU A 154 -8.55 -8.08 3.49
CA LEU A 154 -7.38 -7.86 4.34
C LEU A 154 -6.44 -6.80 3.73
N ARG A 155 -6.36 -6.78 2.40
CA ARG A 155 -5.60 -5.81 1.60
C ARG A 155 -6.02 -4.37 1.91
N HIS A 156 -7.32 -4.09 1.87
CA HIS A 156 -7.84 -2.73 2.11
C HIS A 156 -7.67 -2.31 3.57
N GLU A 157 -7.88 -3.20 4.54
CA GLU A 157 -7.66 -2.89 5.96
C GLU A 157 -6.20 -2.46 6.22
N PHE A 158 -5.22 -3.22 5.73
CA PHE A 158 -3.80 -2.82 5.85
C PHE A 158 -3.50 -1.51 5.12
N ALA A 159 -3.96 -1.35 3.88
CA ALA A 159 -3.72 -0.15 3.08
C ALA A 159 -4.26 1.10 3.78
N ARG A 160 -5.48 1.00 4.32
CA ARG A 160 -6.18 2.09 5.00
C ARG A 160 -5.49 2.49 6.30
N LEU A 161 -5.10 1.52 7.14
CA LEU A 161 -4.39 1.78 8.39
C LEU A 161 -3.01 2.38 8.14
N ILE A 162 -2.25 1.81 7.20
CA ILE A 162 -0.91 2.29 6.86
C ILE A 162 -0.99 3.68 6.23
N GLY A 163 -1.90 3.89 5.27
CA GLY A 163 -2.11 5.17 4.60
C GLY A 163 -2.47 6.29 5.57
N LYS A 164 -3.41 6.03 6.52
CA LYS A 164 -3.75 7.00 7.57
C LYS A 164 -2.55 7.37 8.44
N LYS A 165 -1.75 6.38 8.86
CA LYS A 165 -0.56 6.64 9.69
C LYS A 165 0.50 7.44 8.93
N ILE A 166 0.78 7.10 7.67
CA ILE A 166 1.75 7.83 6.84
C ILE A 166 1.28 9.27 6.61
N ALA A 167 0.02 9.48 6.22
CA ALA A 167 -0.53 10.81 6.01
C ALA A 167 -0.43 11.68 7.27
N GLY A 168 -0.75 11.12 8.44
CA GLY A 168 -0.64 11.83 9.72
C GLY A 168 0.80 12.17 10.15
N LEU A 169 1.79 11.36 9.77
CA LEU A 169 3.20 11.58 10.15
C LEU A 169 3.96 12.46 9.15
N THR A 170 3.56 12.44 7.88
CA THR A 170 4.30 13.11 6.79
C THR A 170 3.57 14.33 6.22
N ASN A 171 2.28 14.50 6.54
CA ASN A 171 1.36 15.46 5.91
C ASN A 171 1.22 15.30 4.39
N LYS A 172 1.67 14.18 3.81
CA LYS A 172 1.50 13.85 2.39
C LYS A 172 0.06 13.43 2.11
N ILE A 173 -0.38 13.60 0.88
CA ILE A 173 -1.78 13.44 0.49
C ILE A 173 -1.98 12.05 -0.17
N PRO A 174 -2.92 11.22 0.32
CA PRO A 174 -3.27 9.99 -0.38
C PRO A 174 -3.97 10.30 -1.72
N GLU A 175 -3.44 9.77 -2.82
CA GLU A 175 -4.00 9.89 -4.18
C GLU A 175 -4.08 8.49 -4.82
N TYR A 176 -5.24 8.13 -5.37
CA TYR A 176 -5.50 6.78 -5.88
C TYR A 176 -5.31 6.65 -7.38
N ALA A 177 -5.49 7.74 -8.13
CA ALA A 177 -5.46 7.71 -9.59
C ALA A 177 -4.02 7.84 -10.11
N ASN A 178 -3.32 8.90 -9.71
CA ASN A 178 -1.98 9.23 -10.19
C ASN A 178 -1.11 9.75 -9.03
N PRO A 179 -0.69 8.88 -8.10
CA PRO A 179 0.20 9.27 -7.01
C PRO A 179 1.61 9.58 -7.54
N ASP A 180 2.38 10.40 -6.85
CA ASP A 180 3.81 10.58 -7.17
C ASP A 180 4.60 9.32 -6.79
N ILE A 181 4.26 8.70 -5.65
CA ILE A 181 4.90 7.45 -5.19
C ILE A 181 3.85 6.42 -4.79
N GLN A 182 3.97 5.22 -5.35
CA GLN A 182 3.26 4.04 -4.87
C GLN A 182 4.16 3.22 -3.93
N ILE A 183 3.75 3.10 -2.68
CA ILE A 183 4.41 2.35 -1.63
C ILE A 183 3.75 0.97 -1.56
N ILE A 184 4.43 -0.06 -2.07
CA ILE A 184 3.93 -1.43 -2.12
C ILE A 184 4.52 -2.20 -0.95
N VAL A 185 3.65 -2.65 -0.05
CA VAL A 185 4.03 -3.27 1.23
C VAL A 185 3.53 -4.70 1.26
N ASN A 186 4.39 -5.63 1.65
CA ASN A 186 3.99 -6.97 2.02
C ASN A 186 4.09 -7.14 3.55
N PRO A 187 2.96 -7.07 4.30
CA PRO A 187 2.96 -7.11 5.76
C PRO A 187 3.48 -8.44 6.35
N PHE A 188 3.49 -9.51 5.56
CA PHE A 188 3.89 -10.84 6.01
C PHE A 188 5.39 -11.06 5.92
N THR A 189 6.01 -10.58 4.84
CA THR A 189 7.44 -10.69 4.56
C THR A 189 8.25 -9.45 4.93
N MET A 190 7.59 -8.36 5.33
CA MET A 190 8.19 -7.06 5.63
C MET A 190 8.92 -6.42 4.43
N LYS A 191 8.65 -6.89 3.21
CA LYS A 191 9.19 -6.29 1.98
C LYS A 191 8.44 -5.02 1.64
N ILE A 192 9.18 -3.96 1.35
CA ILE A 192 8.66 -2.68 0.86
C ILE A 192 9.32 -2.37 -0.47
N ARG A 193 8.50 -2.05 -1.47
CA ARG A 193 8.94 -1.62 -2.79
C ARG A 193 8.31 -0.26 -3.08
N LEU A 194 9.14 0.67 -3.53
CA LEU A 194 8.69 1.97 -3.99
C LEU A 194 8.63 1.96 -5.52
N GLN A 195 7.51 2.42 -6.06
CA GLN A 195 7.37 2.74 -7.47
C GLN A 195 7.14 4.26 -7.56
N VAL A 196 8.13 4.95 -8.10
CA VAL A 196 8.09 6.40 -8.30
C VAL A 196 7.55 6.65 -9.70
N ASN A 197 6.48 7.43 -9.80
CA ASN A 197 5.91 7.78 -11.09
C ASN A 197 6.76 8.87 -11.78
N PRO A 198 6.86 8.85 -13.12
CA PRO A 198 7.66 9.84 -13.83
C PRO A 198 7.15 11.27 -13.64
N LEU A 199 8.07 12.23 -13.62
CA LEU A 199 7.76 13.64 -13.67
C LEU A 199 7.56 14.05 -15.14
N PHE A 200 6.46 14.75 -15.44
CA PHE A 200 6.19 15.26 -16.77
C PHE A 200 6.32 16.78 -16.80
N ILE A 201 7.26 17.30 -17.61
CA ILE A 201 7.42 18.73 -17.82
C ILE A 201 7.02 19.07 -19.25
N ALA A 202 6.03 19.95 -19.40
CA ALA A 202 5.57 20.43 -20.70
C ALA A 202 6.16 21.80 -21.00
N GLY A 203 6.52 22.04 -22.26
CA GLY A 203 7.11 23.30 -22.67
C GLY A 203 7.00 23.54 -24.18
N ARG A 204 7.67 24.61 -24.63
CA ARG A 204 7.86 24.90 -26.05
C ARG A 204 9.30 25.31 -26.30
N TYR A 205 9.92 24.76 -27.34
CA TYR A 205 11.27 25.17 -27.74
C TYR A 205 11.27 25.98 -29.03
N LYS A 206 12.25 26.87 -29.16
CA LYS A 206 12.60 27.55 -30.41
C LYS A 206 13.99 27.09 -30.85
N LYS A 207 14.15 26.86 -32.15
CA LYS A 207 15.39 26.39 -32.76
C LYS A 207 15.90 27.47 -33.73
N PHE A 208 17.03 28.08 -33.38
CA PHE A 208 17.64 29.19 -34.12
C PHE A 208 18.82 28.76 -35.00
N VAL A 209 19.15 27.46 -35.02
CA VAL A 209 20.33 26.91 -35.71
C VAL A 209 19.91 25.81 -36.69
N ARG A 210 20.47 25.81 -37.91
CA ARG A 210 20.16 24.86 -39.01
C ARG A 210 21.02 23.58 -39.02
N THR A 211 21.82 23.37 -37.99
CA THR A 211 22.72 22.21 -37.84
C THR A 211 22.38 21.36 -36.62
N LEU A 212 21.27 21.67 -35.93
CA LEU A 212 20.86 21.01 -34.69
C LEU A 212 19.68 20.05 -34.97
N PRO A 213 19.85 18.73 -34.84
CA PRO A 213 18.73 17.80 -34.96
C PRO A 213 17.74 17.95 -33.80
N GLN A 214 16.47 17.57 -34.04
CA GLN A 214 15.45 17.57 -32.99
C GLN A 214 15.73 16.51 -31.91
N SER A 215 16.02 15.28 -32.33
CA SER A 215 16.30 14.15 -31.46
C SER A 215 17.76 13.70 -31.56
N LYS A 216 18.21 12.87 -30.63
CA LYS A 216 19.55 12.31 -30.61
C LYS A 216 19.80 11.38 -31.80
N TRP A 217 20.84 11.65 -32.59
CA TRP A 217 21.20 10.81 -33.75
C TRP A 217 22.44 9.98 -33.46
N TYR A 218 22.23 8.68 -33.27
CA TYR A 218 23.32 7.72 -33.02
C TYR A 218 24.18 7.48 -34.27
N CYS A 219 25.47 7.31 -34.07
CA CYS A 219 26.39 6.93 -35.13
C CYS A 219 26.00 5.58 -35.72
N VAL A 220 25.70 5.54 -37.02
CA VAL A 220 25.24 4.34 -37.75
C VAL A 220 26.18 3.14 -37.57
N LYS A 221 27.50 3.38 -37.46
CA LYS A 221 28.51 2.32 -37.35
C LYS A 221 28.53 1.65 -35.97
N CYS A 222 28.40 2.41 -34.89
CA CYS A 222 28.55 1.90 -33.52
C CYS A 222 27.25 1.88 -32.70
N ARG A 223 26.17 2.44 -33.24
CA ARG A 223 24.85 2.53 -32.60
C ARG A 223 24.91 3.10 -31.18
N GLY A 224 25.68 4.18 -30.99
CA GLY A 224 25.83 4.83 -29.68
C GLY A 224 27.02 4.38 -28.83
N LYS A 225 27.72 3.29 -29.17
CA LYS A 225 28.82 2.75 -28.35
C LYS A 225 30.13 3.56 -28.40
N GLY A 226 30.29 4.43 -29.39
CA GLY A 226 31.56 5.09 -29.70
C GLY A 226 32.44 4.27 -30.65
N CYS A 227 33.04 4.92 -31.63
CA CYS A 227 34.02 4.32 -32.54
C CYS A 227 34.88 5.38 -33.21
N SER A 228 35.89 4.96 -33.99
CA SER A 228 36.76 5.85 -34.76
C SER A 228 36.01 6.78 -35.72
N LYS A 229 34.83 6.38 -36.23
CA LYS A 229 34.03 7.22 -37.16
C LYS A 229 33.38 8.43 -36.47
N CYS A 230 33.01 8.29 -35.20
CA CYS A 230 32.36 9.35 -34.42
C CYS A 230 33.28 9.93 -33.35
N ASN A 231 34.60 9.72 -33.48
CA ASN A 231 35.60 10.15 -32.49
C ASN A 231 35.25 9.71 -31.06
N GLY A 232 34.71 8.50 -30.90
CA GLY A 232 34.34 7.95 -29.59
C GLY A 232 33.02 8.45 -29.00
N THR A 233 32.38 9.49 -29.58
CA THR A 233 31.16 10.10 -29.00
C THR A 233 29.91 9.23 -29.09
N GLY A 234 29.89 8.26 -30.01
CA GLY A 234 28.72 7.43 -30.29
C GLY A 234 27.60 8.13 -31.08
N LYS A 235 27.72 9.44 -31.34
CA LYS A 235 26.70 10.26 -32.01
C LYS A 235 27.15 10.72 -33.41
N LEU A 236 26.20 11.17 -34.24
CA LEU A 236 26.49 11.82 -35.53
C LEU A 236 26.60 13.34 -35.40
N TYR A 237 25.78 13.92 -34.52
CA TYR A 237 25.82 15.34 -34.13
C TYR A 237 26.13 15.42 -32.63
N SER A 238 26.80 16.49 -32.19
CA SER A 238 27.22 16.65 -30.80
C SER A 238 26.04 16.78 -29.83
N GLU A 239 25.04 17.55 -30.25
CA GLU A 239 23.88 17.95 -29.45
C GLU A 239 22.58 17.82 -30.26
N SER A 240 21.45 17.85 -29.58
CA SER A 240 20.11 17.87 -30.15
C SER A 240 19.18 18.72 -29.28
N VAL A 241 18.02 19.13 -29.80
CA VAL A 241 17.02 19.84 -29.00
C VAL A 241 16.59 19.01 -27.79
N GLU A 242 16.36 17.72 -27.99
CA GLU A 242 16.11 16.73 -26.93
C GLU A 242 17.18 16.82 -25.83
N GLU A 243 18.47 16.72 -26.18
CA GLU A 243 19.56 16.73 -25.20
C GLU A 243 19.68 18.06 -24.46
N LEU A 244 19.56 19.20 -25.17
CA LEU A 244 19.63 20.53 -24.56
C LEU A 244 18.47 20.80 -23.59
N VAL A 245 17.33 20.13 -23.77
CA VAL A 245 16.20 20.20 -22.84
C VAL A 245 16.37 19.19 -21.70
N SER A 246 16.80 17.96 -22.01
CA SER A 246 16.92 16.87 -21.04
C SER A 246 18.04 17.05 -20.02
N GLU A 247 19.23 17.49 -20.45
CA GLU A 247 20.43 17.52 -19.60
C GLU A 247 20.25 18.38 -18.33
N PRO A 248 19.77 19.64 -18.41
CA PRO A 248 19.54 20.44 -17.20
C PRO A 248 18.48 19.85 -16.29
N LEU A 249 17.48 19.16 -16.85
CA LEU A 249 16.40 18.57 -16.07
C LEU A 249 16.89 17.35 -15.28
N LEU A 250 17.71 16.49 -15.89
CA LEU A 250 18.34 15.37 -15.20
C LEU A 250 19.24 15.84 -14.05
N GLU A 251 20.02 16.91 -14.27
CA GLU A 251 20.88 17.49 -13.23
C GLU A 251 20.09 18.04 -12.03
N ILE A 252 18.94 18.66 -12.28
CA ILE A 252 18.10 19.25 -11.23
C ILE A 252 17.29 18.18 -10.48
N THR A 253 16.82 17.14 -11.17
CA THR A 253 15.94 16.13 -10.58
C THR A 253 16.67 14.90 -10.05
N ASP A 254 17.98 14.79 -10.25
CA ASP A 254 18.80 13.63 -9.85
C ASP A 254 18.20 12.29 -10.36
N CYS A 255 17.67 12.31 -11.59
CA CYS A 255 17.06 11.15 -12.25
C CYS A 255 17.98 10.54 -13.31
N GLU A 256 17.68 9.33 -13.78
CA GLU A 256 18.56 8.60 -14.69
C GLU A 256 18.14 8.70 -16.17
N LYS A 257 16.84 8.93 -16.44
CA LYS A 257 16.27 8.79 -17.78
C LYS A 257 15.31 9.91 -18.12
N THR A 258 15.31 10.27 -19.40
CA THR A 258 14.27 11.12 -19.99
C THR A 258 13.72 10.53 -21.28
N ILE A 259 12.44 10.77 -21.56
CA ILE A 259 11.81 10.52 -22.85
C ILE A 259 11.22 11.82 -23.36
N PHE A 260 11.70 12.28 -24.52
CA PHE A 260 11.27 13.54 -25.13
C PHE A 260 10.16 13.32 -26.16
N HIS A 261 8.98 13.88 -25.89
CA HIS A 261 7.80 13.81 -26.76
C HIS A 261 7.53 15.17 -27.40
N ALA A 262 7.93 15.36 -28.66
CA ALA A 262 7.59 16.57 -29.41
C ALA A 262 6.26 16.44 -30.16
N SER A 263 5.51 17.54 -30.23
CA SER A 263 4.34 17.65 -31.12
C SER A 263 4.79 17.87 -32.55
N GLY A 264 5.21 16.78 -33.21
CA GLY A 264 5.75 16.75 -34.58
C GLY A 264 7.27 16.95 -34.65
N ARG A 265 7.79 16.92 -35.88
CA ARG A 265 9.24 16.98 -36.17
C ARG A 265 9.57 18.03 -37.23
N GLU A 266 10.76 18.61 -37.13
CA GLU A 266 11.36 19.44 -38.18
C GLU A 266 12.68 18.83 -38.64
N ASP A 267 13.06 19.16 -39.88
CA ASP A 267 14.33 18.77 -40.44
C ASP A 267 15.49 19.51 -39.77
N ILE A 268 16.69 18.96 -39.92
CA ILE A 268 17.90 19.52 -39.28
C ILE A 268 18.18 20.95 -39.75
N ASP A 269 17.92 21.25 -41.01
CA ASP A 269 18.15 22.53 -41.68
C ASP A 269 16.98 23.51 -41.55
N ALA A 270 15.89 23.09 -40.89
CA ALA A 270 14.74 23.94 -40.59
C ALA A 270 14.91 24.68 -39.25
N LEU A 271 14.44 25.94 -39.22
CA LEU A 271 14.32 26.74 -38.00
C LEU A 271 12.94 26.53 -37.36
N MET A 272 12.85 26.65 -36.03
CA MET A 272 11.59 26.61 -35.28
C MET A 272 11.42 27.94 -34.53
N LEU A 273 10.65 28.86 -35.11
CA LEU A 273 10.49 30.23 -34.62
C LEU A 273 9.07 30.45 -34.05
N GLY A 274 8.57 31.69 -34.08
CA GLY A 274 7.22 32.03 -33.63
C GLY A 274 7.02 31.68 -32.15
N ASN A 275 5.94 30.95 -31.86
CA ASN A 275 5.62 30.46 -30.51
C ASN A 275 6.39 29.20 -30.11
N GLY A 276 7.24 28.65 -31.00
CA GLY A 276 7.97 27.41 -30.75
C GLY A 276 7.11 26.14 -30.84
N ARG A 277 7.77 24.99 -30.85
CA ARG A 277 7.12 23.68 -30.93
C ARG A 277 6.82 23.14 -29.52
N PRO A 278 5.57 22.70 -29.24
CA PRO A 278 5.25 22.01 -27.99
C PRO A 278 6.04 20.71 -27.82
N PHE A 279 6.45 20.45 -26.59
CA PHE A 279 6.98 19.16 -26.17
C PHE A 279 6.50 18.83 -24.75
N VAL A 280 6.57 17.55 -24.42
CA VAL A 280 6.51 17.03 -23.06
C VAL A 280 7.74 16.17 -22.86
N ILE A 281 8.42 16.33 -21.74
CA ILE A 281 9.52 15.45 -21.34
C ILE A 281 9.08 14.66 -20.11
N GLU A 282 9.15 13.34 -20.25
CA GLU A 282 9.00 12.39 -19.16
C GLU A 282 10.37 12.20 -18.51
N ILE A 283 10.46 12.34 -17.20
CA ILE A 283 11.69 12.18 -16.42
C ILE A 283 11.45 11.06 -15.42
N SER A 284 12.29 10.03 -15.46
CA SER A 284 12.14 8.84 -14.63
C SER A 284 13.46 8.41 -14.00
N LYS A 285 13.31 7.70 -12.87
CA LYS A 285 14.40 7.03 -12.20
C LYS A 285 14.93 5.84 -13.01
#